data_AF-A0A382DVL3-F1
#
_entry.id   AF-A0A382DVL3-F1
#
_cell.length_a   1.000
_cell.length_b   1.000
_cell.length_c   1.000
_cell.angle_alpha   90.00
_cell.angle_beta   90.00
_cell.angle_gamma   90.00
#
_symmetry.space_group_name_H-M   'P 1'
#
loop_
_entity.id
_entity.type
_entity.pdbx_description
1 polymer ?
#
loop_
_entity_poly.entity_id
_entity_poly.type
_entity_poly.pdbx_seq_one_letter_code
_entity_poly.pdbx_strand_id
1 'polypeptide(L)' 'DSVVSELSDQLSKRGLVKAKANRGMLNGSSERTEAFTGLADATGSRLVHSRGNTAVFWSGRS' A
#
# COMPACT_ATOMS: atom_id res chain seq x y z
N ASP A 1 -8.95 -8.89 -3.75
CA ASP A 1 -8.04 -9.79 -4.50
C ASP A 1 -7.20 -9.11 -5.56
N SER A 2 -7.75 -8.48 -6.61
CA SER A 2 -6.95 -7.91 -7.72
C SER A 2 -5.86 -6.90 -7.30
N VAL A 3 -6.17 -5.94 -6.41
CA VAL A 3 -5.20 -4.93 -5.96
C VAL A 3 -4.08 -5.55 -5.09
N VAL A 4 -4.43 -6.52 -4.24
CA VAL A 4 -3.46 -7.21 -3.36
C VAL A 4 -2.50 -8.04 -4.20
N SER A 5 -3.01 -8.79 -5.18
CA SER A 5 -2.17 -9.57 -6.11
C SER A 5 -1.20 -8.67 -6.88
N GLU A 6 -1.70 -7.58 -7.46
CA GLU A 6 -0.87 -6.65 -8.23
C GLU A 6 0.21 -6.00 -7.34
N LEU A 7 -0.16 -5.58 -6.13
CA LEU A 7 0.80 -4.97 -5.20
C LEU A 7 1.88 -5.98 -4.77
N SER A 8 1.49 -7.23 -4.47
CA SER A 8 2.42 -8.32 -4.15
C SER A 8 3.37 -8.63 -5.32
N ASP A 9 2.84 -8.68 -6.55
CA ASP A 9 3.64 -8.91 -7.75
C ASP A 9 4.64 -7.79 -7.99
N GLN A 10 4.25 -6.54 -7.78
CA GLN A 10 5.16 -5.40 -7.90
C GLN A 10 6.22 -5.39 -6.78
N LEU A 11 5.84 -5.71 -5.55
CA LEU A 11 6.74 -5.79 -4.41
C LEU A 11 7.77 -6.91 -4.57
N SER A 12 7.38 -8.05 -5.15
CA SER A 12 8.32 -9.16 -5.41
C SER A 12 9.39 -8.79 -6.44
N LYS A 13 9.06 -7.91 -7.40
CA LYS A 13 9.98 -7.48 -8.48
C LYS A 13 10.86 -6.29 -8.08
N ARG A 14 10.35 -5.37 -7.25
CA ARG A 14 10.99 -4.05 -7.01
C ARG A 14 11.44 -3.82 -5.58
N GLY A 15 10.95 -4.60 -4.61
CA GLY A 15 11.20 -4.40 -3.19
C GLY A 15 10.50 -3.20 -2.56
N LEU A 16 10.32 -2.10 -3.30
CA LEU A 16 9.67 -0.87 -2.87
C LEU A 16 8.62 -0.42 -3.89
N VAL A 17 7.40 -0.16 -3.45
CA VAL A 17 6.28 0.24 -4.31
C VAL A 17 5.54 1.42 -3.72
N LYS A 18 5.26 2.44 -4.53
CA LYS A 18 4.40 3.56 -4.15
C LYS A 18 3.03 3.39 -4.82
N ALA A 19 1.99 3.21 -4.03
CA ALA A 19 0.61 3.17 -4.52
C ALA A 19 -0.09 4.52 -4.33
N LYS A 20 -1.08 4.79 -5.19
CA LYS A 20 -1.93 5.98 -5.11
C LYS A 20 -3.39 5.54 -5.15
N ALA A 21 -4.15 5.90 -4.12
CA ALA A 21 -5.60 5.70 -4.08
C ALA A 21 -6.31 6.73 -4.99
N ASN A 22 -7.37 6.30 -5.67
CA ASN A 22 -8.18 7.19 -6.49
C ASN A 22 -8.88 8.23 -5.60
N ARG A 23 -9.08 9.44 -6.14
CA ARG A 23 -9.73 10.54 -5.42
C ARG A 23 -11.17 10.13 -5.08
N GLY A 24 -11.59 10.35 -3.84
CA GLY A 24 -12.95 10.02 -3.36
C GLY A 24 -13.17 8.57 -2.92
N MET A 25 -12.16 7.69 -3.01
CA MET A 25 -12.28 6.32 -2.48
C MET A 25 -12.16 6.24 -0.95
N LEU A 26 -11.47 7.21 -0.34
CA LEU A 26 -11.17 7.21 1.09
C LEU A 26 -11.31 8.65 1.59
N ASN A 27 -12.40 8.90 2.31
CA ASN A 27 -12.88 10.22 2.65
C ASN A 27 -12.16 10.78 3.89
N GLY A 28 -11.68 9.92 4.80
CA GLY A 28 -10.95 10.30 6.01
C GLY A 28 -9.44 10.03 5.97
N SER A 29 -8.64 10.79 6.74
CA SER A 29 -7.23 10.46 6.99
C SER A 29 -7.07 9.14 7.74
N SER A 30 -7.94 8.86 8.71
CA SER A 30 -7.98 7.60 9.44
C SER A 30 -8.36 6.43 8.53
N GLU A 31 -9.43 6.56 7.75
CA GLU A 31 -9.85 5.55 6.77
C GLU A 31 -8.74 5.25 5.74
N ARG A 32 -7.99 6.26 5.29
CA ARG A 32 -6.81 6.05 4.45
C ARG A 32 -5.71 5.28 5.15
N THR A 33 -5.46 5.60 6.41
CA THR A 33 -4.45 4.93 7.20
C THR A 33 -4.83 3.46 7.41
N GLU A 34 -6.06 3.18 7.79
CA GLU A 34 -6.59 1.82 7.95
C GLU A 34 -6.53 1.03 6.63
N ALA A 35 -6.95 1.62 5.52
CA ALA A 35 -6.89 0.96 4.21
C ALA A 35 -5.45 0.64 3.78
N PHE A 36 -4.51 1.58 3.97
CA PHE A 36 -3.10 1.34 3.63
C PHE A 36 -2.45 0.33 4.58
N THR A 37 -2.78 0.35 5.87
CA THR A 37 -2.31 -0.67 6.83
C THR A 37 -2.86 -2.05 6.45
N GLY A 38 -4.15 -2.16 6.14
CA GLY A 38 -4.75 -3.43 5.70
C GLY A 38 -4.13 -3.98 4.41
N LEU A 39 -3.75 -3.10 3.47
CA LEU A 39 -2.99 -3.52 2.28
C LEU A 39 -1.58 -4.00 2.61
N ALA A 40 -0.90 -3.37 3.57
CA ALA A 40 0.41 -3.81 4.03
C ALA A 40 0.32 -5.21 4.65
N ASP A 41 -0.66 -5.42 5.54
CA ASP A 41 -0.91 -6.70 6.19
C ASP A 41 -1.25 -7.79 5.18
N ALA A 42 -2.17 -7.51 4.25
CA ALA A 42 -2.59 -8.46 3.22
C ALA A 42 -1.48 -8.86 2.24
N THR A 43 -0.46 -8.01 2.07
CA THR A 43 0.70 -8.28 1.19
C THR A 43 1.94 -8.75 1.95
N GLY A 44 1.89 -8.85 3.28
CA GLY A 44 3.05 -9.16 4.11
C GLY A 44 4.17 -8.12 4.00
N SER A 45 3.82 -6.87 3.67
CA SER A 45 4.77 -5.77 3.46
C SER A 45 4.71 -4.75 4.61
N ARG A 46 5.59 -3.76 4.57
CA ARG A 46 5.63 -2.67 5.55
C ARG A 46 5.19 -1.37 4.89
N LEU A 47 4.18 -0.70 5.47
CA LEU A 47 3.84 0.68 5.13
C LEU A 47 4.92 1.60 5.72
N VAL A 48 5.87 2.05 4.89
CA VAL A 48 7.01 2.87 5.33
C VAL A 48 6.76 4.37 5.24
N HIS A 49 5.78 4.78 4.44
CA HIS A 49 5.36 6.17 4.33
C HIS A 49 3.92 6.29 3.83
N SER A 50 3.15 7.25 4.34
CA SER A 50 1.86 7.63 3.77
C SER A 50 1.68 9.14 3.83
N ARG A 51 1.11 9.70 2.75
CA ARG A 51 0.76 11.13 2.68
C ARG A 51 -0.40 11.32 1.73
N GLY A 52 -1.47 11.96 2.21
CA GLY A 52 -2.67 12.18 1.41
C GLY A 52 -3.22 10.87 0.87
N ASN A 53 -3.34 10.75 -0.46
CA ASN A 53 -3.80 9.54 -1.14
C ASN A 53 -2.67 8.63 -1.64
N THR A 54 -1.45 8.77 -1.12
CA THR A 54 -0.30 7.95 -1.50
C THR A 54 0.26 7.18 -0.32
N ALA A 55 0.74 5.97 -0.60
CA ALA A 55 1.38 5.07 0.36
C ALA A 55 2.59 4.40 -0.27
N VAL A 56 3.63 4.16 0.52
CA VAL A 56 4.85 3.46 0.11
C VAL A 56 4.97 2.18 0.92
N PHE A 57 5.11 1.07 0.21
CA PHE A 57 5.20 -0.29 0.75
C PHE A 57 6.60 -0.84 0.48
N TRP A 58 7.19 -1.49 1.49
CA TRP A 58 8.48 -2.17 1.39
C TRP A 58 8.34 -3.66 1.72
N SER A 59 8.92 -4.53 0.89
CA SER A 59 8.83 -5.99 1.04
C SER A 59 9.75 -6.57 2.12
N GLY A 60 10.61 -5.74 2.73
CA GLY A 60 11.59 -6.22 3.73
C GLY A 60 12.85 -6.84 3.12
N ARG A 61 12.93 -6.96 1.80
CA ARG A 61 14.12 -7.49 1.10
C ARG A 61 15.11 -6.37 0.80
N SER A 62 16.39 -6.64 1.06
CA SER A 62 17.56 -5.80 0.73
C SER A 62 18.15 -6.21 -0.61
#